data_AF-A0A6M5J4K7-F1
#
_entry.id   AF-A0A6M5J4K7-F1
#
_cell.length_a   1.000
_cell.length_b   1.000
_cell.length_c   1.000
_cell.angle_alpha   90.00
_cell.angle_beta   90.00
_cell.angle_gamma   90.00
#
_symmetry.space_group_name_H-M   'P 1'
#
loop_
_entity.id
_entity.type
_entity.pdbx_description
1 polymer ?
#
loop_
_entity_poly.entity_id
_entity_poly.type
_entity_poly.pdbx_seq_one_letter_code
_entity_poly.pdbx_strand_id
1 'polypeptide(L)'
;MTHTEITVLNYTVNADVYARYGADFDAEAVNDEILRIVNAEAPAGVTVERNGKVLAEDHAIDTARSFDWAGLLKRIDLDTILAEHGK
;
A
#
# COMPACT_ATOMS: atom_id res chain seq x y z
N MET A 1 -19.77 9.92 -7.94
CA MET A 1 -19.43 9.86 -6.50
C MET A 1 -18.24 10.77 -6.29
N THR A 2 -18.32 11.68 -5.34
CA THR A 2 -17.19 12.52 -4.89
C THR A 2 -16.33 11.69 -3.96
N HIS A 3 -15.01 11.69 -4.19
CA HIS A 3 -14.04 11.06 -3.30
C HIS A 3 -13.18 12.16 -2.68
N THR A 4 -12.93 12.04 -1.38
CA THR A 4 -12.09 12.97 -0.64
C THR A 4 -10.72 12.34 -0.40
N GLU A 5 -9.65 13.07 -0.73
CA GLU A 5 -8.29 12.68 -0.36
C GLU A 5 -8.12 12.80 1.16
N ILE A 6 -7.73 11.70 1.81
CA ILE A 6 -7.61 11.61 3.27
C ILE A 6 -6.17 11.79 3.71
N THR A 7 -5.26 11.06 3.06
CA THR A 7 -3.83 11.05 3.37
C THR A 7 -3.04 10.44 2.20
N VAL A 8 -1.71 10.51 2.28
CA VAL A 8 -0.79 9.84 1.35
C VAL A 8 0.06 8.85 2.13
N LEU A 9 -0.02 7.57 1.76
CA LEU A 9 0.79 6.49 2.30
C LEU A 9 2.08 6.35 1.51
N ASN A 10 3.21 6.32 2.21
CA ASN A 10 4.49 5.98 1.62
C ASN A 10 4.72 4.47 1.74
N TYR A 11 4.04 3.70 0.90
CA TYR A 11 4.17 2.23 0.87
C TYR A 11 5.15 1.74 -0.20
N THR A 12 5.64 2.63 -1.06
CA THR A 12 6.61 2.27 -2.09
C THR A 12 7.90 1.83 -1.43
N VAL A 13 8.37 0.64 -1.82
CA VAL A 13 9.60 0.10 -1.27
C VAL A 13 10.77 0.96 -1.75
N ASN A 14 11.67 1.31 -0.83
CA ASN A 14 12.78 2.20 -1.12
C ASN A 14 13.78 1.53 -2.08
N ALA A 15 14.40 2.31 -2.97
CA ALA A 15 15.44 1.87 -3.89
C ALA A 15 16.58 1.08 -3.20
N ASP A 16 16.92 1.44 -1.96
CA ASP A 16 17.95 0.74 -1.18
C ASP A 16 17.58 -0.71 -0.82
N VAL A 17 16.29 -1.02 -0.71
CA VAL A 17 15.79 -2.38 -0.44
C VAL A 17 15.88 -3.21 -1.72
N TYR A 18 15.52 -2.64 -2.86
CA TYR A 18 15.65 -3.30 -4.17
C TYR A 18 17.11 -3.64 -4.50
N ALA A 19 18.05 -2.76 -4.14
CA ALA A 19 19.48 -2.99 -4.36
C ALA A 19 20.03 -4.23 -3.64
N ARG A 20 19.36 -4.74 -2.59
CA ARG A 20 19.74 -5.96 -1.87
C ARG A 20 19.31 -7.26 -2.56
N TYR A 21 18.24 -7.21 -3.36
CA TYR A 21 17.64 -8.40 -4.00
C TYR A 21 18.13 -8.63 -5.44
N GLY A 22 18.82 -7.65 -6.05
CA GLY A 22 19.48 -7.80 -7.35
C GLY A 22 18.65 -7.28 -8.54
N ALA A 23 19.21 -7.38 -9.74
CA ALA A 23 18.69 -6.74 -10.95
C ALA A 23 17.48 -7.45 -11.60
N ASP A 24 17.20 -8.72 -11.24
CA ASP A 24 16.07 -9.51 -11.76
C ASP A 24 14.77 -9.33 -10.93
N PHE A 25 14.80 -8.39 -9.98
CA PHE A 25 13.69 -8.13 -9.08
C PHE A 25 12.61 -7.24 -9.74
N ASP A 26 11.36 -7.71 -9.79
CA ASP A 26 10.22 -6.95 -10.31
C ASP A 26 9.60 -6.04 -9.26
N ALA A 27 10.07 -4.79 -9.23
CA ALA A 27 9.60 -3.78 -8.28
C ALA A 27 8.14 -3.35 -8.52
N GLU A 28 7.65 -3.39 -9.76
CA GLU A 28 6.25 -3.08 -10.06
C GLU A 28 5.34 -4.17 -9.48
N ALA A 29 5.70 -5.44 -9.66
CA ALA A 29 4.94 -6.56 -9.12
C ALA A 29 4.85 -6.53 -7.58
N VAL A 30 5.93 -6.17 -6.89
CA VAL A 30 5.91 -6.01 -5.42
C VAL A 30 5.06 -4.83 -4.99
N ASN A 31 5.15 -3.68 -5.65
CA ASN A 31 4.31 -2.54 -5.33
C ASN A 31 2.82 -2.84 -5.57
N ASP A 32 2.50 -3.60 -6.63
CA ASP A 32 1.13 -4.05 -6.91
C ASP A 32 0.60 -5.00 -5.84
N GLU A 33 1.43 -5.94 -5.37
CA GLU A 33 1.05 -6.88 -4.32
C GLU A 33 0.82 -6.14 -2.99
N ILE A 34 1.69 -5.20 -2.63
CA ILE A 34 1.49 -4.33 -1.46
C ILE A 34 0.19 -3.54 -1.60
N LEU A 35 -0.06 -2.94 -2.77
CA LEU A 35 -1.28 -2.18 -3.03
C LEU A 35 -2.54 -3.04 -2.92
N ARG A 36 -2.47 -4.30 -3.40
CA ARG A 36 -3.55 -5.29 -3.30
C ARG A 36 -3.85 -5.62 -1.84
N ILE A 37 -2.82 -5.88 -1.03
CA ILE A 37 -2.97 -6.16 0.40
C ILE A 37 -3.57 -4.95 1.13
N VAL A 38 -3.06 -3.75 0.84
CA VAL A 38 -3.55 -2.52 1.48
C VAL A 38 -5.02 -2.27 1.15
N ASN A 39 -5.43 -2.43 -0.10
CA ASN A 39 -6.84 -2.26 -0.49
C ASN A 39 -7.76 -3.37 0.05
N ALA A 40 -7.25 -4.59 0.24
CA ALA A 40 -8.03 -5.69 0.82
C ALA A 40 -8.34 -5.47 2.31
N GLU A 41 -7.43 -4.81 3.04
CA GLU A 41 -7.57 -4.49 4.46
C GLU A 41 -8.19 -3.11 4.70
N ALA A 42 -8.36 -2.30 3.65
CA ALA A 42 -8.96 -0.98 3.74
C ALA A 42 -10.45 -1.08 4.13
N PRO A 43 -10.98 -0.13 4.92
CA PRO A 43 -12.40 -0.08 5.21
C PRO A 43 -13.25 0.05 3.94
N ALA A 44 -14.49 -0.44 3.99
CA ALA A 44 -15.43 -0.26 2.90
C ALA A 44 -15.61 1.23 2.55
N GLY A 45 -15.65 1.55 1.25
CA GLY A 45 -15.71 2.92 0.75
C GLY A 45 -14.37 3.67 0.77
N VAL A 46 -13.26 2.98 1.06
CA VAL A 46 -11.89 3.52 0.99
C VAL A 46 -11.10 2.79 -0.09
N THR A 47 -10.37 3.54 -0.90
CA THR A 47 -9.48 3.04 -1.95
C THR A 47 -8.10 3.67 -1.80
N VAL A 48 -7.06 2.87 -1.96
CA VAL A 48 -5.67 3.35 -2.03
C VAL A 48 -5.20 3.23 -3.47
N GLU A 49 -4.65 4.31 -4.01
CA GLU A 49 -4.13 4.36 -5.38
C GLU A 49 -2.64 3.99 -5.46
N ARG A 50 -2.16 3.71 -6.68
CA ARG A 50 -0.74 3.43 -6.99
C ARG A 50 0.25 4.52 -6.55
N ASN A 51 -0.24 5.74 -6.35
CA ASN A 51 0.54 6.90 -5.93
C ASN A 51 0.57 7.12 -4.40
N GLY A 52 0.00 6.20 -3.61
CA GLY A 52 -0.09 6.35 -2.16
C GLY A 52 -1.37 7.03 -1.66
N LYS A 53 -2.15 7.65 -2.53
CA LYS A 53 -3.33 8.42 -2.09
C LYS A 53 -4.41 7.51 -1.56
N VAL A 54 -4.90 7.86 -0.37
CA VAL A 54 -6.08 7.26 0.23
C VAL A 54 -7.28 8.13 -0.11
N LEU A 55 -8.19 7.56 -0.87
CA LEU A 55 -9.45 8.18 -1.26
C LEU A 55 -10.58 7.52 -0.47
N ALA A 56 -11.45 8.32 0.13
CA ALA A 56 -12.65 7.81 0.79
C ALA A 56 -13.90 8.42 0.18
N GLU A 57 -14.95 7.61 0.05
CA GLU A 57 -16.31 8.09 -0.15
C GLU A 57 -16.78 8.90 1.06
N ASP A 58 -17.73 9.81 0.85
CA ASP A 58 -18.21 10.76 1.88
C ASP A 58 -18.61 10.08 3.20
N HIS A 59 -19.21 8.90 3.12
CA HIS A 59 -19.66 8.14 4.30
C HIS A 59 -18.52 7.41 5.03
N ALA A 60 -17.35 7.25 4.40
CA ALA A 60 -16.20 6.51 4.92
C ALA A 60 -15.05 7.43 5.36
N ILE A 61 -15.18 8.76 5.20
CA ILE A 61 -14.14 9.75 5.53
C ILE A 61 -13.64 9.60 6.97
N ASP A 62 -14.56 9.59 7.94
CA ASP A 62 -14.18 9.53 9.37
C ASP A 62 -13.55 8.19 9.73
N THR A 63 -14.08 7.09 9.16
CA THR A 63 -13.50 5.76 9.30
C THR A 63 -12.07 5.74 8.75
N ALA A 64 -11.85 6.23 7.54
CA ALA A 64 -10.54 6.29 6.89
C ALA A 64 -9.54 7.14 7.69
N ARG A 65 -9.98 8.24 8.31
CA ARG A 65 -9.12 9.09 9.17
C ARG A 65 -8.73 8.42 10.47
N SER A 66 -9.61 7.60 11.03
CA SER A 66 -9.36 6.87 12.28
C SER A 66 -8.61 5.55 12.10
N PHE A 67 -8.47 5.09 10.85
CA PHE A 67 -7.84 3.81 10.54
C PHE A 67 -6.33 3.86 10.75
N ASP A 68 -5.77 2.81 11.39
CA ASP A 68 -4.35 2.70 11.67
C ASP A 68 -3.57 2.24 10.43
N TRP A 69 -3.39 3.15 9.47
CA TRP A 69 -2.62 2.92 8.25
C TRP A 69 -1.16 2.56 8.53
N ALA A 70 -0.56 3.19 9.55
CA ALA A 70 0.82 2.92 9.92
C ALA A 70 0.97 1.50 10.51
N GLY A 71 0.02 1.07 11.34
CA GLY A 71 -0.06 -0.30 11.82
C GLY A 71 -0.28 -1.30 10.70
N LEU A 72 -1.17 -0.99 9.73
CA LEU A 72 -1.35 -1.83 8.54
C LEU A 72 -0.04 -2.04 7.79
N LEU A 73 0.67 -0.95 7.43
CA LEU A 73 1.93 -1.04 6.69
C LEU A 73 3.01 -1.82 7.45
N LYS A 74 3.05 -1.70 8.79
CA LYS A 74 3.99 -2.47 9.63
C LYS A 74 3.69 -3.97 9.69
N ARG A 75 2.44 -4.39 9.42
CA ARG A 75 2.03 -5.80 9.41
C ARG A 75 2.30 -6.47 8.07
N ILE A 76 2.51 -5.70 7.01
CA ILE A 76 2.88 -6.25 5.70
C ILE A 76 4.27 -6.85 5.82
N ASP A 77 4.35 -8.16 5.65
CA ASP A 77 5.61 -8.89 5.61
C ASP A 77 6.30 -8.64 4.27
N LEU A 78 7.00 -7.51 4.22
CA LEU A 78 7.71 -7.08 3.03
C LEU A 78 8.79 -8.10 2.63
N ASP A 79 9.47 -8.73 3.59
CA ASP A 79 10.54 -9.69 3.30
C ASP A 79 9.99 -10.92 2.56
N THR A 80 8.81 -11.41 2.96
CA THR A 80 8.13 -12.52 2.27
C THR A 80 7.72 -12.13 0.85
N ILE A 81 7.11 -10.95 0.66
CA ILE A 81 6.73 -10.45 -0.68
C ILE A 81 7.97 -10.31 -1.56
N LEU A 82 9.05 -9.73 -1.04
CA LEU A 82 10.30 -9.59 -1.79
C LEU A 82 10.90 -10.95 -2.19
N ALA A 83 10.84 -11.95 -1.32
CA ALA A 83 11.35 -13.29 -1.58
C ALA A 83 10.53 -14.05 -2.65
N GLU A 84 9.21 -13.83 -2.73
CA GLU A 84 8.37 -14.43 -3.76
C GLU A 84 8.65 -13.86 -5.17
N HIS A 85 9.09 -12.60 -5.22
CA HIS A 85 9.33 -11.85 -6.45
C HIS A 85 10.82 -11.73 -6.87
N GLY A 86 11.76 -12.17 -6.03
CA GLY A 86 13.18 -12.25 -6.37
C GLY A 86 13.58 -13.66 -6.80
N LYS A 87 13.61 -13.92 -8.11
CA LYS A 87 14.12 -15.17 -8.70
C LYS A 87 15.18 -14.91 -9.75
#